data_AF-A0A1L8E753-F1
#
_entry.id   AF-A0A1L8E753-F1
#
_cell.length_a   1.000
_cell.length_b   1.000
_cell.length_c   1.000
_cell.angle_alpha   90.00
_cell.angle_beta   90.00
_cell.angle_gamma   90.00
#
_symmetry.space_group_name_H-M   'P 1'
#
loop_
_entity.id
_entity.type
_entity.pdbx_description
1 polymer ?
#
loop_
_entity_poly.entity_id
_entity_poly.type
_entity_poly.pdbx_seq_one_letter_code
_entity_poly.pdbx_strand_id
1 'polypeptide(L)'
;FHPFSKKTEASARKQQLAREYRERVEKELREICYEVLGLLDKYLIPKASNPESKVFYLKMKGDYYRYLAEVATGEARNTVVDDSQTAYQDAFEISKGKMQPTHPIRLGLALNFSVFYYEILNSPDKACQLAKQAFDDAIAELDTLNEDSYKDSTLIMQLLRDNLTLWTSDTQGDGDEPQEGGDN
;
A
#
# COMPACT_ATOMS: atom_id res chain seq x y z
N PHE A 1 -36.76 17.33 29.87
CA PHE A 1 -36.39 16.00 29.32
C PHE A 1 -36.49 15.87 27.79
N HIS A 2 -37.09 16.80 27.04
CA HIS A 2 -37.29 16.65 25.59
C HIS A 2 -36.14 17.06 24.61
N PRO A 3 -35.21 17.98 24.93
CA PRO A 3 -34.22 18.45 23.93
C PRO A 3 -33.10 17.45 23.64
N PHE A 4 -32.81 16.52 24.56
CA PHE A 4 -31.79 15.49 24.34
C PHE A 4 -32.25 14.44 23.30
N SER A 5 -33.50 13.96 23.36
CA SER A 5 -34.03 12.94 22.42
C SER A 5 -33.94 13.38 20.95
N LYS A 6 -34.32 14.64 20.65
CA LYS A 6 -34.28 15.18 19.28
C LYS A 6 -32.84 15.33 18.74
N LYS A 7 -31.86 15.64 19.60
CA LYS A 7 -30.44 15.68 19.20
C LYS A 7 -29.90 14.28 18.90
N THR A 8 -30.28 13.28 19.69
CA THR A 8 -29.88 11.89 19.46
C THR A 8 -30.47 11.32 18.17
N GLU A 9 -31.75 11.61 17.89
CA GLU A 9 -32.41 11.20 16.63
C GLU A 9 -31.79 11.86 15.38
N ALA A 10 -31.48 13.16 15.45
CA ALA A 10 -30.81 13.86 14.36
C ALA A 10 -29.38 13.34 14.13
N SER A 11 -28.68 12.95 15.19
CA SER A 11 -27.36 12.31 15.11
C SER A 11 -27.45 10.92 14.47
N ALA A 12 -28.42 10.10 14.88
CA ALA A 12 -28.64 8.76 14.32
C ALA A 12 -28.98 8.80 12.82
N ARG A 13 -29.82 9.75 12.38
CA ARG A 13 -30.11 9.95 10.94
C ARG A 13 -28.87 10.32 10.14
N LYS A 14 -28.00 11.18 10.68
CA LYS A 14 -26.74 11.54 10.01
C LYS A 14 -25.80 10.34 9.90
N GLN A 15 -25.70 9.52 10.94
CA GLN A 15 -24.89 8.30 10.93
C GLN A 15 -25.41 7.30 9.89
N GLN A 16 -26.73 7.12 9.78
CA GLN A 16 -27.34 6.25 8.77
C GLN A 16 -27.01 6.72 7.35
N LEU A 17 -27.20 8.01 7.05
CA LEU A 17 -26.89 8.58 5.73
C LEU A 17 -25.39 8.43 5.39
N ALA A 18 -24.51 8.68 6.36
CA ALA A 18 -23.07 8.50 6.17
C ALA A 18 -22.72 7.04 5.86
N ARG A 19 -23.35 6.10 6.57
CA ARG A 19 -23.15 4.66 6.34
C ARG A 19 -23.60 4.24 4.95
N GLU A 20 -24.81 4.62 4.53
CA GLU A 20 -25.35 4.29 3.20
C GLU A 20 -24.47 4.88 2.09
N TYR A 21 -24.02 6.12 2.27
CA TYR A 21 -23.12 6.76 1.30
C TYR A 21 -21.77 6.02 1.21
N ARG A 22 -21.20 5.64 2.34
CA ARG A 22 -19.97 4.84 2.41
C ARG A 22 -20.15 3.49 1.70
N GLU A 23 -21.22 2.77 1.99
CA GLU A 23 -21.51 1.46 1.36
C GLU A 23 -21.66 1.57 -0.17
N ARG A 24 -22.22 2.69 -0.67
CA ARG A 24 -22.29 2.98 -2.12
C ARG A 24 -20.89 3.19 -2.72
N VAL A 25 -20.05 4.00 -2.09
CA VAL A 25 -18.68 4.26 -2.55
C VAL A 25 -17.83 2.99 -2.51
N GLU A 26 -17.93 2.19 -1.44
CA GLU A 26 -17.23 0.90 -1.33
C GLU A 26 -17.69 -0.07 -2.43
N LYS A 27 -18.97 -0.06 -2.81
CA LYS A 27 -19.48 -0.88 -3.92
C LYS A 27 -18.85 -0.45 -5.26
N GLU A 28 -18.86 0.85 -5.56
CA GLU A 28 -18.25 1.40 -6.79
C GLU A 28 -16.74 1.08 -6.86
N LEU A 29 -16.03 1.22 -5.74
CA LEU A 29 -14.61 0.85 -5.65
C LEU A 29 -14.39 -0.64 -5.98
N ARG A 30 -15.20 -1.52 -5.38
CA ARG A 30 -15.10 -2.97 -5.65
C ARG A 30 -15.34 -3.31 -7.12
N GLU A 31 -16.35 -2.71 -7.73
CA GLU A 31 -16.69 -2.94 -9.15
C GLU A 31 -15.53 -2.52 -10.07
N ILE A 32 -14.96 -1.34 -9.85
CA ILE A 32 -13.80 -0.85 -10.62
C ILE A 32 -12.58 -1.75 -10.42
N CYS A 33 -12.29 -2.15 -9.18
CA CYS A 33 -11.15 -3.02 -8.90
C CYS A 33 -11.28 -4.36 -9.62
N TYR A 34 -12.46 -5.01 -9.55
CA TYR A 34 -12.66 -6.29 -10.23
C TYR A 34 -12.67 -6.18 -11.76
N GLU A 35 -13.10 -5.05 -12.32
CA GLU A 35 -12.96 -4.80 -13.76
C GLU A 35 -11.47 -4.79 -14.17
N VAL A 36 -10.64 -4.02 -13.47
CA VAL A 36 -9.21 -3.93 -13.78
C VAL A 36 -8.49 -5.24 -13.53
N LEU A 37 -8.77 -5.92 -12.41
CA LEU A 37 -8.23 -7.26 -12.14
C LEU A 37 -8.60 -8.26 -13.23
N GLY A 38 -9.85 -8.21 -13.72
CA GLY A 38 -10.30 -9.02 -14.84
C GLY A 38 -9.51 -8.74 -16.13
N LEU A 39 -9.18 -7.49 -16.42
CA LEU A 39 -8.36 -7.11 -17.57
C LEU A 39 -6.91 -7.60 -17.43
N LEU A 40 -6.33 -7.44 -16.23
CA LEU A 40 -4.98 -7.87 -15.91
C LEU A 40 -4.83 -9.38 -16.11
N ASP A 41 -5.74 -10.17 -15.53
CA ASP A 41 -5.65 -11.63 -15.55
C ASP A 41 -5.98 -12.24 -16.90
N LYS A 42 -6.96 -11.70 -17.63
CA LYS A 42 -7.39 -12.29 -18.91
C LYS A 42 -6.52 -11.86 -20.09
N TYR A 43 -5.95 -10.66 -20.04
CA TYR A 43 -5.35 -10.06 -21.24
C TYR A 43 -3.93 -9.54 -21.03
N LEU A 44 -3.65 -8.77 -19.98
CA LEU A 44 -2.39 -8.03 -19.87
C LEU A 44 -1.25 -8.91 -19.37
N ILE A 45 -1.41 -9.56 -18.22
CA ILE A 45 -0.39 -10.43 -17.63
C ILE A 45 -0.04 -11.61 -18.55
N PRO A 46 -1.01 -12.34 -19.17
CA PRO A 46 -0.69 -13.44 -20.07
C PRO A 46 0.06 -13.02 -21.34
N LYS A 47 -0.10 -11.77 -21.80
CA LYS A 47 0.54 -11.26 -23.02
C LYS A 47 1.83 -10.49 -22.76
N ALA A 48 2.17 -10.23 -21.49
CA ALA A 48 3.39 -9.53 -21.11
C ALA A 48 4.62 -10.38 -21.41
N SER A 49 5.39 -10.00 -22.43
CA SER A 49 6.55 -10.76 -22.90
C SER A 49 7.87 -10.30 -22.27
N ASN A 50 7.97 -9.03 -21.86
CA ASN A 50 9.18 -8.48 -21.24
C ASN A 50 9.02 -8.34 -19.71
N PRO A 51 10.13 -8.40 -18.95
CA PRO A 51 10.08 -8.32 -17.48
C PRO A 51 9.44 -7.03 -16.95
N GLU A 52 9.71 -5.88 -17.56
CA GLU A 52 9.19 -4.58 -17.12
C GLU A 52 7.66 -4.55 -17.15
N SER A 53 7.06 -4.94 -18.28
CA SER A 53 5.60 -5.00 -18.44
C SER A 53 4.97 -6.02 -17.49
N LYS A 54 5.62 -7.17 -17.29
CA LYS A 54 5.12 -8.21 -16.37
C LYS A 54 5.13 -7.72 -14.92
N VAL A 55 6.23 -7.09 -14.49
CA VAL A 55 6.34 -6.49 -13.15
C VAL A 55 5.34 -5.37 -12.98
N PHE A 56 5.16 -4.51 -13.99
CA PHE A 56 4.19 -3.42 -13.96
C PHE A 56 2.76 -3.92 -13.77
N TYR A 57 2.34 -4.93 -14.53
CA TYR A 57 0.99 -5.48 -14.41
C TYR A 57 0.77 -6.28 -13.12
N LEU A 58 1.78 -7.02 -12.63
CA LEU A 58 1.68 -7.71 -11.34
C LEU A 58 1.66 -6.73 -10.18
N LYS A 59 2.47 -5.66 -10.21
CA LYS A 59 2.40 -4.56 -9.27
C LYS A 59 1.01 -3.94 -9.25
N MET A 60 0.45 -3.65 -10.44
CA MET A 60 -0.90 -3.11 -10.57
C MET A 60 -1.93 -4.07 -9.99
N LYS A 61 -1.81 -5.38 -10.23
CA LYS A 61 -2.67 -6.41 -9.62
C LYS A 61 -2.61 -6.34 -8.10
N GLY A 62 -1.41 -6.26 -7.51
CA GLY A 62 -1.22 -6.05 -6.07
C GLY A 62 -1.89 -4.77 -5.58
N ASP A 63 -1.73 -3.65 -6.29
CA ASP A 63 -2.35 -2.36 -5.94
C ASP A 63 -3.89 -2.46 -5.89
N TYR A 64 -4.53 -3.08 -6.88
CA TYR A 64 -5.99 -3.21 -6.89
C TYR A 64 -6.52 -4.16 -5.81
N TYR A 65 -5.81 -5.23 -5.48
CA TYR A 65 -6.17 -6.07 -4.34
C TYR A 65 -5.94 -5.36 -3.00
N ARG A 66 -4.90 -4.52 -2.89
CA ARG A 66 -4.70 -3.66 -1.71
C ARG A 66 -5.86 -2.69 -1.53
N TYR A 67 -6.34 -2.02 -2.58
CA TYR A 67 -7.52 -1.15 -2.50
C TYR A 67 -8.78 -1.92 -2.08
N LEU A 68 -8.95 -3.16 -2.56
CA LEU A 68 -10.02 -4.04 -2.08
C LEU A 68 -9.86 -4.37 -0.60
N ALA A 69 -8.64 -4.63 -0.13
CA ALA A 69 -8.36 -4.92 1.27
C ALA A 69 -8.75 -3.74 2.18
N GLU A 70 -8.51 -2.49 1.78
CA GLU A 70 -8.85 -1.28 2.54
C GLU A 70 -10.35 -1.19 2.90
N VAL A 71 -11.24 -1.72 2.05
CA VAL A 71 -12.70 -1.69 2.26
C VAL A 71 -13.29 -3.05 2.66
N ALA A 72 -12.53 -4.13 2.56
CA ALA A 72 -12.99 -5.48 2.88
C ALA A 72 -13.01 -5.72 4.39
N THR A 73 -13.95 -6.57 4.83
CA THR A 73 -14.08 -6.99 6.24
C THR A 73 -14.26 -8.51 6.33
N GLY A 74 -13.95 -9.08 7.50
CA GLY A 74 -14.10 -10.52 7.74
C GLY A 74 -13.26 -11.39 6.82
N GLU A 75 -13.79 -12.55 6.43
CA GLU A 75 -13.10 -13.56 5.61
C GLU A 75 -12.73 -13.04 4.21
N ALA A 76 -13.57 -12.18 3.63
CA ALA A 76 -13.29 -11.57 2.34
C ALA A 76 -12.02 -10.73 2.37
N ARG A 77 -11.71 -10.08 3.51
CA ARG A 77 -10.47 -9.32 3.68
C ARG A 77 -9.25 -10.23 3.61
N ASN A 78 -9.27 -11.38 4.27
CA ASN A 78 -8.13 -12.30 4.28
C ASN A 78 -7.76 -12.74 2.86
N THR A 79 -8.77 -13.08 2.06
CA THR A 79 -8.55 -13.51 0.66
C THR A 79 -7.89 -12.42 -0.18
N VAL A 80 -8.42 -11.19 -0.14
CA VAL A 80 -7.84 -10.09 -0.95
C VAL A 80 -6.47 -9.64 -0.46
N VAL A 81 -6.18 -9.79 0.85
CA VAL A 81 -4.85 -9.55 1.42
C VAL A 81 -3.84 -10.55 0.88
N ASP A 82 -4.18 -11.85 0.90
CA ASP A 82 -3.31 -12.92 0.39
C ASP A 82 -3.06 -12.76 -1.12
N ASP A 83 -4.10 -12.42 -1.89
CA ASP A 83 -3.99 -12.15 -3.33
C ASP A 83 -3.08 -10.94 -3.62
N SER A 84 -3.23 -9.85 -2.85
CA SER A 84 -2.37 -8.67 -2.94
C SER A 84 -0.91 -9.02 -2.67
N GLN A 85 -0.67 -9.74 -1.57
CA GLN A 85 0.68 -10.13 -1.16
C GLN A 85 1.34 -11.03 -2.22
N THR A 86 0.60 -12.00 -2.75
CA THR A 86 1.09 -12.90 -3.79
C THR A 86 1.48 -12.12 -5.05
N ALA A 87 0.63 -11.21 -5.53
CA ALA A 87 0.90 -10.42 -6.72
C ALA A 87 2.14 -9.51 -6.54
N TYR A 88 2.28 -8.86 -5.38
CA TYR A 88 3.47 -8.07 -5.09
C TYR A 88 4.74 -8.94 -4.98
N GLN A 89 4.66 -10.10 -4.33
CA GLN A 89 5.81 -11.00 -4.20
C GLN A 89 6.29 -11.51 -5.57
N ASP A 90 5.36 -11.93 -6.43
CA ASP A 90 5.68 -12.37 -7.79
C ASP A 90 6.33 -11.25 -8.60
N ALA A 91 5.81 -10.02 -8.50
CA ALA A 91 6.43 -8.85 -9.13
C ALA A 91 7.83 -8.59 -8.58
N PHE A 92 8.01 -8.74 -7.26
CA PHE A 92 9.26 -8.44 -6.56
C PHE A 92 10.37 -9.39 -6.98
N GLU A 93 10.10 -10.70 -7.00
CA GLU A 93 11.05 -11.73 -7.43
C GLU A 93 11.50 -11.53 -8.88
N ILE A 94 10.56 -11.22 -9.79
CA ILE A 94 10.90 -10.91 -11.19
C ILE A 94 11.78 -9.66 -11.25
N SER A 95 11.40 -8.59 -10.55
CA SER A 95 12.13 -7.32 -10.57
C SER A 95 13.57 -7.46 -10.07
N LYS A 96 13.77 -8.25 -9.00
CA LYS A 96 15.07 -8.47 -8.38
C LYS A 96 16.05 -9.18 -9.31
N GLY A 97 15.56 -10.10 -10.14
CA GLY A 97 16.39 -10.85 -11.09
C GLY A 97 16.53 -10.22 -12.48
N LYS A 98 15.73 -9.21 -12.83
CA LYS A 98 15.62 -8.71 -14.21
C LYS A 98 15.71 -7.20 -14.38
N MET A 99 15.70 -6.42 -13.30
CA MET A 99 15.64 -4.96 -13.36
C MET A 99 16.68 -4.35 -12.42
N GLN A 100 17.29 -3.24 -12.83
CA GLN A 100 18.23 -2.51 -11.97
C GLN A 100 17.53 -1.94 -10.73
N PRO A 101 18.19 -1.85 -9.57
CA PRO A 101 17.61 -1.27 -8.35
C PRO A 101 17.07 0.15 -8.54
N THR A 102 17.69 0.92 -9.44
CA THR A 102 17.29 2.28 -9.77
C THR A 102 16.10 2.37 -10.73
N HIS A 103 15.62 1.25 -11.29
CA HIS A 103 14.55 1.28 -12.28
C HIS A 103 13.23 1.79 -11.67
N PRO A 104 12.52 2.80 -12.25
CA PRO A 104 11.32 3.40 -11.68
C PRO A 104 10.22 2.39 -11.30
N ILE A 105 9.92 1.43 -12.18
CA ILE A 105 8.94 0.37 -11.90
C ILE A 105 9.33 -0.49 -10.69
N ARG A 106 10.62 -0.83 -10.52
CA ARG A 106 11.11 -1.63 -9.37
C ARG A 106 11.04 -0.82 -8.07
N LEU A 107 11.46 0.45 -8.12
CA LEU A 107 11.33 1.37 -6.99
C LEU A 107 9.87 1.58 -6.59
N GLY A 108 8.99 1.83 -7.56
CA GLY A 108 7.56 2.03 -7.34
C GLY A 108 6.88 0.77 -6.80
N LEU A 109 7.34 -0.42 -7.21
CA LEU A 109 6.91 -1.69 -6.61
C LEU A 109 7.31 -1.77 -5.13
N ALA A 110 8.58 -1.48 -4.80
CA ALA A 110 9.03 -1.51 -3.41
C ALA A 110 8.30 -0.50 -2.53
N LEU A 111 8.01 0.69 -3.05
CA LEU A 111 7.21 1.72 -2.38
C LEU A 111 5.79 1.21 -2.08
N ASN A 112 5.08 0.67 -3.06
CA ASN A 112 3.71 0.23 -2.84
C ASN A 112 3.64 -1.03 -1.97
N PHE A 113 4.63 -1.92 -2.09
CA PHE A 113 4.69 -3.13 -1.28
C PHE A 113 5.07 -2.82 0.18
N SER A 114 5.90 -1.81 0.44
CA SER A 114 6.18 -1.37 1.82
C SER A 114 4.94 -0.73 2.45
N VAL A 115 4.20 0.10 1.71
CA VAL A 115 2.89 0.63 2.15
C VAL A 115 1.91 -0.50 2.46
N PHE A 116 1.84 -1.54 1.63
CA PHE A 116 1.03 -2.73 1.91
C PHE A 116 1.42 -3.41 3.24
N TYR A 117 2.73 -3.61 3.49
CA TYR A 117 3.18 -4.16 4.76
C TYR A 117 2.78 -3.28 5.95
N TYR A 118 2.85 -1.96 5.81
CA TYR A 118 2.52 -1.01 6.87
C TYR A 118 1.00 -0.97 7.13
N GLU A 119 0.22 -0.60 6.11
CA GLU A 119 -1.20 -0.25 6.27
C GLU A 119 -2.14 -1.47 6.28
N ILE A 120 -1.77 -2.54 5.57
CA ILE A 120 -2.67 -3.70 5.40
C ILE A 120 -2.29 -4.84 6.34
N LEU A 121 -1.00 -5.16 6.44
CA LEU A 121 -0.48 -6.23 7.28
C LEU A 121 -0.06 -5.77 8.68
N ASN A 122 -0.14 -4.48 8.98
CA ASN A 122 0.27 -3.90 10.27
C ASN A 122 1.66 -4.40 10.71
N SER A 123 2.60 -4.45 9.76
CA SER A 123 3.94 -4.99 9.91
C SER A 123 4.98 -3.89 9.65
N PRO A 124 5.11 -2.89 10.54
CA PRO A 124 5.97 -1.72 10.32
C PRO A 124 7.44 -2.08 10.14
N ASP A 125 7.95 -3.07 10.88
CA ASP A 125 9.33 -3.54 10.74
C ASP A 125 9.64 -4.03 9.32
N LYS A 126 8.73 -4.81 8.73
CA LYS A 126 8.88 -5.32 7.35
C LYS A 126 8.75 -4.20 6.34
N ALA A 127 7.82 -3.26 6.55
CA ALA A 127 7.65 -2.09 5.68
C ALA A 127 8.93 -1.25 5.64
N CYS A 128 9.47 -0.90 6.80
CA CYS A 128 10.71 -0.14 6.95
C CYS A 128 11.90 -0.89 6.37
N GLN A 129 12.03 -2.20 6.63
CA GLN A 129 13.11 -3.02 6.06
C GLN A 129 13.07 -3.00 4.53
N LEU A 130 11.90 -3.21 3.93
CA LEU A 130 11.76 -3.24 2.47
C LEU A 130 12.03 -1.87 1.84
N ALA A 131 11.46 -0.80 2.41
CA ALA A 131 11.66 0.56 1.91
C ALA A 131 13.12 1.01 2.03
N LYS A 132 13.76 0.71 3.17
CA LYS A 132 15.17 1.03 3.41
C LYS A 132 16.09 0.26 2.47
N GLN A 133 15.87 -1.04 2.29
CA GLN A 133 16.67 -1.84 1.37
C GLN A 133 16.57 -1.32 -0.06
N ALA A 134 15.37 -1.01 -0.55
CA ALA A 134 15.19 -0.49 -1.90
C ALA A 134 15.85 0.89 -2.09
N PHE A 135 15.78 1.75 -1.07
CA PHE A 135 16.45 3.05 -1.09
C PHE A 135 17.98 2.89 -1.11
N ASP A 136 18.54 2.07 -0.22
CA ASP A 136 19.99 1.83 -0.11
C ASP A 136 20.55 1.19 -1.39
N ASP A 137 19.85 0.18 -1.95
CA ASP A 137 20.25 -0.47 -3.20
C ASP A 137 20.27 0.54 -4.37
N ALA A 138 19.29 1.44 -4.44
CA ALA A 138 19.22 2.44 -5.50
C ALA A 138 20.28 3.54 -5.34
N ILE A 139 20.64 3.92 -4.10
CA ILE A 139 21.75 4.84 -3.84
C ILE A 139 23.09 4.22 -4.26
N ALA A 140 23.30 2.94 -3.97
CA ALA A 140 24.53 2.23 -4.33
C ALA A 140 24.79 2.18 -5.85
N GLU A 141 23.73 2.25 -6.65
CA GLU A 141 23.79 2.18 -8.12
C GLU A 141 23.28 3.45 -8.81
N LEU A 142 23.23 4.59 -8.11
CA LEU A 142 22.66 5.84 -8.62
C LEU A 142 23.36 6.32 -9.91
N ASP A 143 24.66 6.06 -10.03
CA ASP A 143 25.47 6.42 -11.20
C ASP A 143 25.07 5.65 -12.48
N THR A 144 24.26 4.60 -12.37
CA THR A 144 23.77 3.79 -13.50
C THR A 144 22.48 4.34 -14.14
N LEU A 145 21.88 5.39 -13.55
CA LEU A 145 20.63 5.96 -14.03
C LEU A 145 20.79 6.63 -15.39
N ASN A 146 19.88 6.29 -16.32
CA ASN A 146 19.72 7.03 -17.57
C ASN A 146 18.99 8.36 -17.31
N GLU A 147 19.24 9.37 -18.16
CA GLU A 147 18.62 10.69 -18.04
C GLU A 147 17.08 10.63 -18.12
N ASP A 148 16.55 9.72 -18.94
CA ASP A 148 15.10 9.57 -19.18
C ASP A 148 14.33 9.14 -17.92
N SER A 149 14.94 8.30 -17.07
CA SER A 149 14.33 7.76 -15.85
C SER A 149 14.81 8.44 -14.57
N TYR A 150 15.77 9.38 -14.66
CA TYR A 150 16.39 10.03 -13.51
C TYR A 150 15.36 10.74 -12.63
N LYS A 151 14.48 11.53 -13.23
CA LYS A 151 13.46 12.29 -12.50
C LYS A 151 12.45 11.39 -11.80
N ASP A 152 11.98 10.35 -12.48
CA ASP A 152 10.98 9.43 -11.91
C ASP A 152 11.58 8.62 -10.76
N SER A 153 12.81 8.11 -10.95
CA SER A 153 13.49 7.31 -9.93
C SER A 153 13.80 8.13 -8.68
N THR A 154 14.36 9.34 -8.85
CA THR A 154 14.67 10.24 -7.72
C THR A 154 13.42 10.69 -6.97
N LEU A 155 12.31 10.93 -7.67
CA LEU A 155 11.02 11.22 -7.04
C LEU A 155 10.55 10.05 -6.17
N ILE A 156 10.60 8.81 -6.68
CA ILE A 156 10.17 7.64 -5.92
C ILE A 156 11.10 7.36 -4.73
N MET A 157 12.42 7.56 -4.89
CA MET A 157 13.37 7.45 -3.79
C MET A 157 13.08 8.47 -2.68
N GLN A 158 12.68 9.69 -3.05
CA GLN A 158 12.24 10.68 -2.06
C GLN A 158 10.98 10.21 -1.32
N LEU A 159 9.99 9.64 -2.02
CA LEU A 159 8.79 9.08 -1.37
C LEU A 159 9.11 7.92 -0.42
N LEU A 160 10.05 7.04 -0.79
CA LEU A 160 10.55 5.98 0.10
C LEU A 160 11.15 6.56 1.38
N ARG A 161 11.97 7.61 1.25
CA ARG A 161 12.58 8.31 2.39
C ARG A 161 11.54 9.02 3.27
N ASP A 162 10.54 9.65 2.65
CA ASP A 162 9.47 10.33 3.36
C ASP A 162 8.65 9.34 4.19
N ASN A 163 8.28 8.19 3.61
CA ASN A 163 7.60 7.11 4.32
C ASN A 163 8.45 6.57 5.48
N LEU A 164 9.74 6.32 5.27
CA LEU A 164 10.64 5.88 6.35
C LEU A 164 10.71 6.89 7.50
N THR A 165 10.75 8.19 7.18
CA THR A 165 10.77 9.26 8.19
C THR A 165 9.48 9.26 9.01
N LEU A 166 8.33 9.15 8.33
CA LEU A 166 7.02 9.11 8.97
C LEU A 166 6.88 7.88 9.90
N TRP A 167 7.19 6.69 9.39
CA TRP A 167 7.00 5.44 10.13
C TRP A 167 7.96 5.28 11.30
N THR A 168 9.18 5.82 11.19
CA THR A 168 10.15 5.79 12.29
C THR A 168 9.81 6.80 13.39
N SER A 169 9.19 7.94 13.05
CA SER A 169 8.66 8.87 14.06
C SER A 169 7.47 8.29 14.81
N ASP A 170 6.56 7.57 14.14
CA ASP A 170 5.40 6.94 14.78
C ASP A 170 5.84 5.89 15.82
N THR A 171 6.85 5.07 15.48
CA THR A 171 7.38 4.05 16.41
C THR A 171 8.16 4.61 17.61
N GLN A 172 8.64 5.86 17.55
CA GLN A 172 9.34 6.50 18.67
C GLN A 172 8.39 7.23 19.63
N GLY A 173 7.13 7.47 19.22
CA GLY A 173 6.12 8.17 20.03
C GLY A 173 5.43 7.32 21.11
N ASP A 174 5.49 5.99 21.03
CA ASP A 174 4.81 5.06 21.95
C ASP A 174 5.73 4.51 23.08
N GLY A 175 6.94 5.05 23.22
CA GLY A 175 8.01 4.46 24.04
C GLY A 175 8.39 5.15 25.36
N ASP A 176 7.84 6.32 25.68
CA ASP A 176 8.24 7.09 26.89
C ASP A 176 7.03 7.77 27.55
N GLU A 177 6.13 6.98 28.14
CA GLU A 177 5.41 7.43 29.34
C GLU A 177 6.16 6.86 30.55
N PRO A 178 6.82 7.70 31.39
CA PRO A 178 7.34 7.25 32.65
C PRO A 178 6.18 6.73 33.49
N GLN A 179 6.23 5.45 33.82
CA GLN A 179 5.40 4.86 34.86
C GLN A 179 5.59 5.70 36.13
N GLU A 180 4.58 6.48 36.51
CA GLU A 180 4.54 7.14 37.82
C GLU A 180 4.62 6.03 38.87
N GLY A 181 5.83 5.85 39.41
CA GLY A 181 6.09 5.00 40.55
C GLY A 181 5.34 5.54 41.75
N GLY A 182 4.26 4.84 42.11
CA GLY A 182 3.73 4.90 43.46
C GLY A 182 4.77 4.34 44.42
N ASP A 183 5.18 5.14 45.39
CA ASP A 183 5.32 4.77 46.79
C ASP A 183 5.83 5.96 47.61
N ASN A 184 4.93 6.56 48.40
CA ASN A 184 5.04 6.72 49.87
C ASN A 184 3.85 7.51 50.43
#